data_AF-A0A815WK45-F1
#
_entry.id   AF-A0A815WK45-F1
#
_cell.length_a   1.000
_cell.length_b   1.000
_cell.length_c   1.000
_cell.angle_alpha   90.00
_cell.angle_beta   90.00
_cell.angle_gamma   90.00
#
_symmetry.space_group_name_H-M   'P 1'
#
loop_
_entity.id
_entity.type
_entity.pdbx_description
1 polymer ?
#
loop_
_entity_poly.entity_id
_entity_poly.type
_entity_poly.pdbx_seq_one_letter_code
_entity_poly.pdbx_strand_id
1 'polypeptide(L)'
;MICVEDGWDTASQLVSISELLLDPYYRTFEGFQALIEREWFAFGHRFSHRSNQTATNKTGFAPVFLQFLDLVHQICNQFPTEFEFNEYYLRFLAYHHLSNRFKNFMLDCDCERKKDRNWYVDTTRDPLTDDISGLYRCNTINIWDYITKINRECARFYNFLYSPSTDSCVLRPSYKMYSLDIWDFYLSETLETGCPYDLDIALAEHDEHLNDAELRQR
;
A
#
# COMPACT_ATOMS: atom_id res chain seq x y z
N MET A 1 -2.70 -3.29 -28.15
CA MET A 1 -2.77 -4.58 -27.42
C MET A 1 -1.42 -4.80 -26.78
N ILE A 2 -1.32 -4.63 -25.46
CA ILE A 2 -0.11 -4.94 -24.69
C ILE A 2 -0.29 -6.37 -24.19
N CYS A 3 0.50 -7.29 -24.71
CA CYS A 3 0.54 -8.67 -24.22
C CYS A 3 2.02 -9.07 -24.20
N VAL A 4 2.58 -9.14 -23.00
CA VAL A 4 3.92 -9.66 -22.75
C VAL A 4 3.71 -10.86 -21.83
N GLU A 5 3.99 -12.06 -22.33
CA GLU A 5 3.78 -13.36 -21.65
C GLU A 5 2.35 -13.58 -21.09
N ASP A 6 2.22 -14.21 -19.90
CA ASP A 6 0.95 -14.55 -19.23
C ASP A 6 0.07 -13.31 -18.91
N GLY A 7 0.62 -12.10 -19.04
CA GLY A 7 -0.14 -10.86 -19.05
C GLY A 7 -0.56 -10.32 -17.67
N TRP A 8 -0.18 -10.95 -16.56
CA TRP A 8 -0.61 -10.52 -15.21
C TRP A 8 0.47 -9.79 -14.38
N ASP A 9 1.70 -9.69 -14.90
CA ASP A 9 2.82 -9.03 -14.20
C ASP A 9 3.27 -7.76 -14.96
N THR A 10 3.97 -7.92 -16.09
CA THR A 10 4.48 -6.78 -16.88
C THR A 10 3.36 -5.93 -17.47
N ALA A 11 2.23 -6.52 -17.84
CA ALA A 11 1.12 -5.75 -18.39
C ALA A 11 0.51 -4.81 -17.32
N SER A 12 0.27 -5.31 -16.10
CA SER A 12 -0.20 -4.49 -14.97
C SER A 12 0.76 -3.34 -14.67
N GLN A 13 2.06 -3.60 -14.63
CA GLN A 13 3.08 -2.54 -14.46
C GLN A 13 2.99 -1.47 -15.56
N LEU A 14 3.02 -1.88 -16.83
CA LEU A 14 3.01 -0.95 -17.97
C LEU A 14 1.72 -0.15 -18.06
N VAL A 15 0.56 -0.79 -17.87
CA VAL A 15 -0.74 -0.12 -17.91
C VAL A 15 -0.86 0.86 -16.75
N SER A 16 -0.57 0.42 -15.52
CA SER A 16 -0.64 1.30 -14.34
C SER A 16 0.24 2.54 -14.47
N ILE A 17 1.50 2.38 -14.89
CA ILE A 17 2.41 3.52 -15.09
C ILE A 17 1.93 4.41 -16.24
N SER A 18 1.45 3.84 -17.34
CA SER A 18 0.94 4.64 -18.46
C SER A 18 -0.24 5.51 -18.03
N GLU A 19 -1.19 4.94 -17.29
CA GLU A 19 -2.37 5.66 -16.79
C GLU A 19 -1.99 6.76 -15.80
N LEU A 20 -1.07 6.47 -14.87
CA LEU A 20 -0.55 7.45 -13.92
C LEU A 20 0.11 8.66 -14.61
N LEU A 21 0.85 8.41 -15.69
CA LEU A 21 1.53 9.45 -16.47
C LEU A 21 0.56 10.25 -17.34
N LEU A 22 -0.56 9.66 -17.78
CA LEU A 22 -1.50 10.29 -18.72
C LEU A 22 -2.62 11.06 -18.03
N ASP A 23 -3.16 10.56 -16.92
CA ASP A 23 -4.35 11.11 -16.27
C ASP A 23 -4.02 11.57 -14.83
N PRO A 24 -4.17 12.88 -14.51
CA PRO A 24 -4.01 13.40 -13.16
C PRO A 24 -4.92 12.75 -12.11
N TYR A 25 -6.07 12.18 -12.49
CA TYR A 25 -6.96 11.49 -11.56
C TYR A 25 -6.21 10.41 -10.78
N TYR A 26 -5.38 9.61 -11.46
CA TYR A 26 -4.62 8.53 -10.83
C TYR A 26 -3.51 8.99 -9.87
N ARG A 27 -3.24 10.30 -9.77
CA ARG A 27 -2.27 10.91 -8.84
C ARG A 27 -2.91 11.37 -7.52
N THR A 28 -4.23 11.23 -7.40
CA THR A 28 -5.00 11.45 -6.17
C THR A 28 -5.07 10.18 -5.34
N PHE A 29 -5.43 10.28 -4.05
CA PHE A 29 -5.65 9.09 -3.22
C PHE A 29 -6.69 8.14 -3.81
N GLU A 30 -7.84 8.68 -4.21
CA GLU A 30 -8.95 7.90 -4.75
C GLU A 30 -8.57 7.25 -6.09
N GLY A 31 -7.91 8.01 -6.97
CA GLY A 31 -7.50 7.49 -8.26
C GLY A 31 -6.41 6.43 -8.13
N PHE A 32 -5.39 6.65 -7.30
CA PHE A 32 -4.32 5.66 -7.13
C PHE A 32 -4.84 4.36 -6.50
N GLN A 33 -5.76 4.45 -5.54
CA GLN A 33 -6.47 3.28 -5.01
C GLN A 33 -7.23 2.55 -6.13
N ALA A 34 -8.04 3.26 -6.92
CA ALA A 34 -8.81 2.68 -8.01
C ALA A 34 -7.91 2.01 -9.07
N LEU A 35 -6.73 2.59 -9.33
CA LEU A 35 -5.72 2.03 -10.22
C LEU A 35 -5.21 0.69 -9.71
N ILE A 36 -4.84 0.60 -8.42
CA ILE A 36 -4.37 -0.65 -7.81
C ILE A 36 -5.49 -1.70 -7.80
N GLU A 37 -6.70 -1.32 -7.39
CA GLU A 37 -7.84 -2.25 -7.38
C GLU A 37 -8.14 -2.82 -8.75
N ARG A 38 -8.07 -1.99 -9.80
CA ARG A 38 -8.38 -2.43 -11.16
C ARG A 38 -7.24 -3.24 -11.79
N GLU A 39 -6.03 -2.70 -11.82
CA GLU A 39 -4.93 -3.27 -12.60
C GLU A 39 -4.15 -4.37 -11.88
N TRP A 40 -4.23 -4.41 -10.54
CA TRP A 40 -3.50 -5.39 -9.73
C TRP A 40 -4.43 -6.40 -9.10
N PHE A 41 -5.49 -5.96 -8.41
CA PHE A 41 -6.38 -6.90 -7.73
C PHE A 41 -7.34 -7.60 -8.70
N ALA A 42 -8.08 -6.83 -9.51
CA ALA A 42 -9.09 -7.38 -10.40
C ALA A 42 -8.50 -8.07 -11.64
N PHE A 43 -7.39 -7.56 -12.18
CA PHE A 43 -6.69 -8.17 -13.31
C PHE A 43 -5.96 -9.48 -12.96
N GLY A 44 -5.85 -9.80 -11.65
CA GLY A 44 -5.38 -11.09 -11.17
C GLY A 44 -3.86 -11.19 -10.99
N HIS A 45 -3.21 -10.09 -10.58
CA HIS A 45 -1.81 -10.19 -10.14
C HIS A 45 -1.71 -11.15 -8.95
N ARG A 46 -0.82 -12.13 -9.06
CA ARG A 46 -0.71 -13.26 -8.11
C ARG A 46 0.14 -12.89 -6.90
N PHE A 47 -0.37 -12.01 -6.04
CA PHE A 47 0.34 -11.50 -4.87
C PHE A 47 0.90 -12.61 -3.96
N SER A 48 0.13 -13.67 -3.68
CA SER A 48 0.56 -14.75 -2.79
C SER A 48 1.61 -15.65 -3.42
N HIS A 49 1.51 -15.92 -4.72
CA HIS A 49 2.53 -16.66 -5.46
C HIS A 49 3.85 -15.85 -5.59
N ARG A 50 3.75 -14.55 -5.87
CA ARG A 50 4.88 -13.65 -6.11
C ARG A 50 5.59 -13.20 -4.84
N SER A 51 4.90 -13.21 -3.70
CA SER A 51 5.44 -12.84 -2.38
C SER A 51 5.94 -14.04 -1.55
N ASN A 52 5.99 -15.24 -2.14
CA ASN A 52 6.36 -16.49 -1.46
C ASN A 52 5.59 -16.74 -0.14
N GLN A 53 4.32 -16.32 -0.08
CA GLN A 53 3.47 -16.46 1.10
C GLN A 53 3.05 -17.92 1.37
N THR A 54 3.40 -18.86 0.46
CA THR A 54 3.13 -20.28 0.59
C THR A 54 4.43 -21.07 0.51
N ALA A 55 4.72 -21.88 1.53
CA ALA A 55 5.99 -22.63 1.70
C ALA A 55 6.32 -23.61 0.55
N THR A 56 5.39 -23.84 -0.37
CA THR A 56 5.49 -24.80 -1.47
C THR A 56 6.07 -24.24 -2.77
N ASN A 57 6.18 -22.91 -2.93
CA ASN A 57 6.51 -22.27 -4.21
C ASN A 57 7.98 -21.78 -4.28
N LYS A 58 8.91 -22.67 -4.60
CA LYS A 58 10.36 -22.34 -4.66
C LYS A 58 10.82 -21.55 -5.90
N THR A 59 9.97 -21.31 -6.89
CA THR A 59 10.35 -20.71 -8.19
C THR A 59 9.50 -19.50 -8.60
N GLY A 60 8.66 -18.97 -7.70
CA GLY A 60 7.63 -17.97 -8.04
C GLY A 60 7.87 -16.55 -7.55
N PHE A 61 8.89 -16.32 -6.72
CA PHE A 61 9.15 -15.01 -6.12
C PHE A 61 9.57 -13.98 -7.18
N ALA A 62 8.81 -12.91 -7.28
CA ALA A 62 9.19 -11.73 -8.06
C ALA A 62 8.54 -10.49 -7.43
N PRO A 63 9.32 -9.45 -7.08
CA PRO A 63 8.80 -8.26 -6.39
C PRO A 63 8.13 -7.29 -7.36
N VAL A 64 7.21 -7.77 -8.21
CA VAL A 64 6.61 -7.02 -9.32
C VAL A 64 5.84 -5.79 -8.83
N PHE A 65 5.04 -5.94 -7.77
CA PHE A 65 4.31 -4.82 -7.17
C PHE A 65 5.25 -3.81 -6.49
N LEU A 66 6.30 -4.29 -5.81
CA LEU A 66 7.30 -3.43 -5.20
C LEU A 66 8.09 -2.65 -6.25
N GLN A 67 8.44 -3.27 -7.37
CA GLN A 67 9.04 -2.59 -8.53
C GLN A 67 8.11 -1.52 -9.11
N PHE A 68 6.79 -1.77 -9.14
CA PHE A 68 5.82 -0.75 -9.55
C PHE A 68 5.83 0.43 -8.58
N LEU A 69 5.80 0.21 -7.27
CA LEU A 69 5.84 1.29 -6.29
C LEU A 69 7.16 2.07 -6.35
N ASP A 70 8.28 1.41 -6.63
CA ASP A 70 9.57 2.07 -6.89
C ASP A 70 9.47 2.99 -8.11
N LEU A 71 8.93 2.51 -9.23
CA LEU A 71 8.71 3.35 -10.41
C LEU A 71 7.84 4.57 -10.09
N VAL A 72 6.78 4.41 -9.27
CA VAL A 72 5.97 5.54 -8.81
C VAL A 72 6.79 6.50 -7.96
N HIS A 73 7.62 6.00 -7.03
CA HIS A 73 8.53 6.81 -6.23
C HIS A 73 9.50 7.63 -7.10
N GLN A 74 10.12 7.02 -8.11
CA GLN A 74 10.99 7.74 -9.07
C GLN A 74 10.24 8.88 -9.77
N ILE A 75 8.98 8.65 -10.17
CA ILE A 75 8.16 9.67 -10.82
C ILE A 75 7.79 10.78 -9.82
N CYS A 76 7.41 10.44 -8.59
CA CYS A 76 7.13 11.43 -7.54
C CYS A 76 8.34 12.33 -7.26
N ASN A 77 9.56 11.78 -7.22
CA ASN A 77 10.77 12.58 -7.02
C ASN A 77 11.04 13.55 -8.18
N GLN A 78 10.73 13.15 -9.42
CA GLN A 78 10.89 14.02 -10.59
C GLN A 78 9.77 15.07 -10.70
N PHE A 79 8.59 14.81 -10.11
CA PHE A 79 7.41 15.69 -10.16
C PHE A 79 6.78 15.90 -8.76
N PRO A 80 7.46 16.63 -7.86
CA PRO A 80 7.08 16.73 -6.45
C PRO A 80 5.74 17.44 -6.18
N THR A 81 5.16 18.14 -7.15
CA THR A 81 3.87 18.86 -6.99
C THR A 81 2.68 18.11 -7.61
N GLU A 82 2.92 17.02 -8.34
CA GLU A 82 1.90 16.39 -9.19
C GLU A 82 1.11 15.28 -8.49
N PHE A 83 1.53 14.86 -7.29
CA PHE A 83 0.92 13.77 -6.53
C PHE A 83 0.34 14.27 -5.22
N GLU A 84 -0.88 13.84 -4.91
CA GLU A 84 -1.58 14.18 -3.67
C GLU A 84 -1.00 13.43 -2.46
N PHE A 85 -0.57 12.20 -2.69
CA PHE A 85 0.09 11.37 -1.69
C PHE A 85 1.60 11.62 -1.65
N ASN A 86 2.20 11.43 -0.49
CA ASN A 86 3.64 11.59 -0.27
C ASN A 86 4.38 10.25 -0.37
N GLU A 87 5.70 10.29 -0.18
CA GLU A 87 6.53 9.09 -0.19
C GLU A 87 6.16 8.10 0.92
N TYR A 88 5.77 8.59 2.10
CA TYR A 88 5.39 7.73 3.23
C TYR A 88 4.21 6.82 2.85
N TYR A 89 3.25 7.31 2.06
CA TYR A 89 2.16 6.51 1.53
C TYR A 89 2.64 5.32 0.66
N LEU A 90 3.61 5.55 -0.22
CA LEU A 90 4.19 4.49 -1.05
C LEU A 90 4.94 3.45 -0.21
N ARG A 91 5.73 3.90 0.77
CA ARG A 91 6.45 3.02 1.70
C ARG A 91 5.47 2.18 2.55
N PHE A 92 4.37 2.79 2.99
CA PHE A 92 3.31 2.11 3.72
C PHE A 92 2.67 0.99 2.90
N LEU A 93 2.34 1.25 1.63
CA LEU A 93 1.83 0.21 0.72
C LEU A 93 2.86 -0.89 0.46
N ALA A 94 4.12 -0.52 0.22
CA ALA A 94 5.21 -1.47 -0.02
C ALA A 94 5.39 -2.44 1.16
N TYR A 95 5.37 -1.93 2.39
CA TYR A 95 5.44 -2.75 3.59
C TYR A 95 4.23 -3.68 3.74
N HIS A 96 3.02 -3.12 3.62
CA HIS A 96 1.79 -3.84 3.88
C HIS A 96 1.36 -4.83 2.79
N HIS A 97 1.99 -4.76 1.61
CA HIS A 97 1.89 -5.80 0.59
C HIS A 97 2.48 -7.14 1.07
N LEU A 98 3.50 -7.11 1.94
CA LEU A 98 4.16 -8.30 2.48
C LEU A 98 3.75 -8.63 3.91
N SER A 99 3.30 -7.63 4.68
CA SER A 99 3.06 -7.79 6.12
C SER A 99 1.92 -8.75 6.47
N ASN A 100 1.08 -9.13 5.51
CA ASN A 100 -0.13 -9.94 5.73
C ASN A 100 -1.10 -9.35 6.77
N ARG A 101 -1.02 -8.03 7.03
CA ARG A 101 -1.91 -7.34 7.98
C ARG A 101 -3.27 -7.07 7.34
N PHE A 102 -3.25 -6.66 6.08
CA PHE A 102 -4.45 -6.32 5.32
C PHE A 102 -4.76 -7.41 4.31
N LYS A 103 -6.04 -7.76 4.23
CA LYS A 103 -6.53 -8.82 3.36
C LYS A 103 -6.41 -8.46 1.88
N ASN A 104 -6.37 -7.18 1.52
CA ASN A 104 -6.26 -6.69 0.12
C ASN A 104 -5.17 -7.39 -0.70
N PHE A 105 -4.01 -7.64 -0.10
CA PHE A 105 -2.86 -8.26 -0.76
C PHE A 105 -2.77 -9.79 -0.55
N MET A 106 -3.81 -10.39 0.03
CA MET A 106 -3.92 -11.84 0.19
C MET A 106 -4.67 -12.45 -1.00
N LEU A 107 -4.28 -13.68 -1.34
CA LEU A 107 -4.86 -14.52 -2.40
C LEU A 107 -4.55 -14.01 -3.82
N ASP A 108 -4.60 -14.93 -4.79
CA ASP A 108 -4.09 -14.70 -6.15
C ASP A 108 -5.19 -14.31 -7.15
N CYS A 109 -6.47 -14.60 -6.87
CA CYS A 109 -7.59 -14.16 -7.71
C CYS A 109 -8.79 -13.66 -6.90
N ASP A 110 -9.56 -12.75 -7.50
CA ASP A 110 -10.89 -12.36 -7.01
C ASP A 110 -11.83 -13.56 -6.83
N CYS A 111 -11.60 -14.63 -7.61
CA CYS A 111 -12.33 -15.87 -7.53
C CYS A 111 -12.12 -16.63 -6.22
N GLU A 112 -10.92 -16.53 -5.64
CA GLU A 112 -10.55 -17.07 -4.33
C GLU A 112 -11.04 -16.14 -3.24
N ARG A 113 -10.85 -14.81 -3.42
CA ARG A 113 -11.33 -13.79 -2.47
C ARG A 113 -12.84 -13.86 -2.25
N LYS A 114 -13.64 -14.07 -3.30
CA LYS A 114 -15.11 -14.21 -3.22
C LYS A 114 -15.57 -15.53 -2.58
N LYS A 115 -14.74 -16.57 -2.57
CA LYS A 115 -15.07 -17.88 -1.98
C LYS A 115 -14.73 -17.93 -0.50
N ASP A 116 -13.81 -17.11 -0.02
CA ASP A 116 -13.54 -16.97 1.40
C ASP A 116 -14.73 -16.27 2.10
N ARG A 117 -15.49 -17.04 2.89
CA ARG A 117 -16.62 -16.53 3.69
C ARG A 117 -16.20 -15.46 4.71
N ASN A 118 -14.92 -15.40 5.08
CA ASN A 118 -14.37 -14.40 5.99
C ASN A 118 -13.87 -13.13 5.26
N TRP A 119 -14.08 -13.00 3.95
CA TRP A 119 -13.71 -11.80 3.20
C TRP A 119 -14.74 -10.67 3.33
N TYR A 120 -16.02 -11.01 3.36
CA TYR A 120 -17.12 -10.09 3.63
C TYR A 120 -17.59 -10.26 5.08
N VAL A 121 -16.84 -9.70 6.04
CA VAL A 121 -17.39 -9.52 7.39
C VAL A 121 -18.31 -8.31 7.34
N ASP A 122 -19.60 -8.59 7.34
CA ASP A 122 -20.68 -7.61 7.42
C ASP A 122 -20.51 -6.74 8.69
N THR A 123 -20.26 -5.45 8.49
CA THR A 123 -20.12 -4.42 9.55
C THR A 123 -21.40 -4.18 10.35
N THR A 124 -22.50 -4.89 10.05
CA THR A 124 -23.81 -4.70 10.71
C THR A 124 -24.14 -5.71 11.80
N ARG A 125 -23.24 -6.65 12.16
CA ARG A 125 -23.52 -7.64 13.20
C ARG A 125 -23.25 -7.14 14.62
N ASP A 126 -24.32 -7.17 15.39
CA ASP A 126 -24.53 -6.74 16.78
C ASP A 126 -23.39 -7.14 17.76
N PRO A 127 -22.80 -6.21 18.53
CA PRO A 127 -21.65 -6.47 19.42
C PRO A 127 -21.93 -7.40 20.62
N LEU A 128 -23.17 -7.81 20.84
CA LEU A 128 -23.63 -8.35 22.13
C LEU A 128 -23.58 -9.87 22.27
N THR A 129 -23.06 -10.64 21.30
CA THR A 129 -23.24 -12.12 21.31
C THR A 129 -21.99 -12.99 21.27
N ASP A 130 -20.75 -12.46 21.24
CA ASP A 130 -19.58 -13.34 21.14
C ASP A 130 -18.55 -13.17 22.27
N ASP A 131 -18.70 -14.05 23.26
CA ASP A 131 -17.75 -14.32 24.33
C ASP A 131 -16.35 -14.72 23.80
N ILE A 132 -15.32 -14.12 24.42
CA ILE A 132 -13.91 -14.58 24.56
C ILE A 132 -13.09 -14.77 23.26
N SER A 133 -13.69 -14.74 22.08
CA SER A 133 -13.00 -14.72 20.77
C SER A 133 -12.67 -13.31 20.26
N GLY A 134 -13.00 -12.27 21.05
CA GLY A 134 -12.89 -10.85 20.67
C GLY A 134 -11.48 -10.27 20.62
N LEU A 135 -10.46 -10.94 21.17
CA LEU A 135 -9.06 -10.46 21.08
C LEU A 135 -8.34 -10.87 19.79
N TYR A 136 -8.84 -11.91 19.10
CA TYR A 136 -8.24 -12.44 17.87
C TYR A 136 -9.16 -12.32 16.65
N ARG A 137 -10.35 -11.73 16.82
CA ARG A 137 -11.07 -11.15 15.68
C ARG A 137 -10.33 -9.89 15.28
N CYS A 138 -9.27 -10.09 14.50
CA CYS A 138 -8.89 -9.15 13.47
C CYS A 138 -10.17 -8.86 12.67
N ASN A 139 -10.88 -7.81 13.07
CA ASN A 139 -11.90 -7.19 12.27
C ASN A 139 -11.13 -6.72 11.03
N THR A 140 -11.01 -7.56 10.00
CA THR A 140 -10.00 -7.40 8.95
C THR A 140 -10.29 -6.14 8.15
N ILE A 141 -9.63 -5.05 8.52
CA ILE A 141 -9.82 -3.73 7.92
C ILE A 141 -9.24 -3.78 6.50
N ASN A 142 -9.96 -3.24 5.53
CA ASN A 142 -9.42 -2.96 4.20
C ASN A 142 -8.30 -1.91 4.35
N ILE A 143 -7.14 -2.08 3.71
CA ILE A 143 -6.03 -1.11 3.81
C ILE A 143 -6.49 0.32 3.50
N TRP A 144 -7.44 0.48 2.59
CA TRP A 144 -7.99 1.77 2.20
C TRP A 144 -8.84 2.42 3.30
N ASP A 145 -9.63 1.62 4.02
CA ASP A 145 -10.40 2.11 5.17
C ASP A 145 -9.46 2.56 6.29
N TYR A 146 -8.37 1.82 6.48
CA TYR A 146 -7.33 2.16 7.47
C TYR A 146 -6.63 3.47 7.12
N ILE A 147 -6.18 3.62 5.87
CA ILE A 147 -5.57 4.86 5.36
C ILE A 147 -6.54 6.03 5.49
N THR A 148 -7.82 5.84 5.13
CA THR A 148 -8.85 6.88 5.22
C THR A 148 -9.07 7.30 6.67
N LYS A 149 -9.11 6.35 7.60
CA LYS A 149 -9.20 6.62 9.04
C LYS A 149 -8.01 7.46 9.51
N ILE A 150 -6.79 7.04 9.20
CA ILE A 150 -5.59 7.79 9.60
C ILE A 150 -5.58 9.19 8.98
N ASN A 151 -5.92 9.33 7.70
CA ASN A 151 -5.98 10.63 7.04
C ASN A 151 -6.97 11.61 7.69
N ARG A 152 -8.04 11.11 8.34
CA ARG A 152 -8.97 11.94 9.13
C ARG A 152 -8.37 12.41 10.45
N GLU A 153 -7.49 11.61 11.04
CA GLU A 153 -6.85 11.90 12.33
C GLU A 153 -5.55 12.72 12.14
N CYS A 154 -4.78 12.43 11.09
CA CYS A 154 -3.51 13.07 10.76
C CYS A 154 -3.25 13.02 9.24
N ALA A 155 -2.85 14.15 8.66
CA ALA A 155 -2.51 14.24 7.24
C ALA A 155 -1.14 13.60 6.87
N ARG A 156 -0.76 12.50 7.53
CA ARG A 156 0.56 11.86 7.42
C ARG A 156 0.86 11.33 6.02
N PHE A 157 -0.16 11.00 5.24
CA PHE A 157 0.01 10.52 3.86
C PHE A 157 -0.02 11.64 2.81
N TYR A 158 -0.39 12.88 3.18
CA TYR A 158 -0.53 13.98 2.23
C TYR A 158 0.82 14.57 1.84
N ASN A 159 0.93 14.92 0.57
CA ASN A 159 1.97 15.78 0.04
C ASN A 159 1.52 17.24 0.13
N PHE A 160 2.16 18.02 1.01
CA PHE A 160 1.84 19.44 1.18
C PHE A 160 2.25 20.32 0.00
N LEU A 161 3.05 19.80 -0.94
CA LEU A 161 3.43 20.49 -2.17
C LEU A 161 2.45 20.21 -3.31
N TYR A 162 1.40 19.42 -3.09
CA TYR A 162 0.46 19.05 -4.13
C TYR A 162 -0.22 20.28 -4.75
N SER A 163 0.11 20.52 -6.01
CA SER A 163 -0.40 21.60 -6.85
C SER A 163 -0.30 21.12 -8.30
N PRO A 164 -1.32 20.41 -8.81
CA PRO A 164 -1.26 19.82 -10.13
C PRO A 164 -1.28 20.90 -11.21
N SER A 165 -0.44 20.74 -12.24
CA SER A 165 -0.34 21.68 -13.36
C SER A 165 -1.64 21.69 -14.17
N THR A 166 -2.24 22.86 -14.38
CA THR A 166 -3.47 23.01 -15.17
C THR A 166 -3.24 22.85 -16.68
N ASP A 167 -2.02 23.11 -17.15
CA ASP A 167 -1.72 23.26 -18.57
C ASP A 167 -1.12 21.99 -19.21
N SER A 168 -0.51 21.11 -18.42
CA SER A 168 0.09 19.86 -18.89
C SER A 168 -0.31 18.70 -18.00
N CYS A 169 -1.35 17.98 -18.41
CA CYS A 169 -1.83 16.81 -17.67
C CYS A 169 -0.91 15.58 -17.82
N VAL A 170 -0.02 15.54 -18.82
CA VAL A 170 0.82 14.38 -19.12
C VAL A 170 2.25 14.54 -18.57
N LEU A 171 2.66 13.61 -17.71
CA LEU A 171 4.03 13.55 -17.17
C LEU A 171 4.98 12.82 -18.11
N ARG A 172 6.23 13.30 -18.18
CA ARG A 172 7.28 12.76 -19.05
C ARG A 172 8.58 12.56 -18.26
N PRO A 173 8.69 11.49 -17.45
CA PRO A 173 9.87 11.24 -16.63
C PRO A 173 11.11 10.96 -17.47
N SER A 174 12.28 11.31 -16.92
CA SER A 174 13.59 10.91 -17.41
C SER A 174 13.87 9.46 -16.99
N TYR A 175 14.20 8.61 -17.96
CA TYR A 175 14.64 7.22 -17.74
C TYR A 175 16.16 7.09 -17.59
N LYS A 176 16.89 8.20 -17.57
CA LYS A 176 18.36 8.19 -17.53
C LYS A 176 18.83 7.75 -16.15
N MET A 177 19.86 6.91 -16.12
CA MET A 177 20.33 6.27 -14.88
C MET A 177 20.77 7.26 -13.79
N TYR A 178 21.25 8.45 -14.14
CA TYR A 178 21.61 9.50 -13.18
C TYR A 178 20.40 10.28 -12.63
N SER A 179 19.21 10.07 -13.19
CA SER A 179 17.94 10.67 -12.73
C SER A 179 17.15 9.72 -11.82
N LEU A 180 17.73 8.56 -11.49
CA LEU A 180 17.13 7.54 -10.65
C LEU A 180 17.93 7.43 -9.36
N ASP A 181 17.22 7.40 -8.24
CA ASP A 181 17.81 7.28 -6.91
C ASP A 181 17.46 5.91 -6.32
N ILE A 182 18.33 5.37 -5.46
CA ILE A 182 18.00 4.14 -4.73
C ILE A 182 16.93 4.51 -3.70
N TRP A 183 15.80 3.83 -3.74
CA TRP A 183 14.72 4.09 -2.79
C TRP A 183 15.15 3.71 -1.38
N ASP A 184 15.17 4.69 -0.47
CA ASP A 184 15.52 4.54 0.95
C ASP A 184 14.73 3.44 1.66
N PHE A 185 13.54 3.08 1.15
CA PHE A 185 12.76 1.94 1.64
C PHE A 185 13.58 0.63 1.71
N TYR A 186 14.51 0.43 0.77
CA TYR A 186 15.38 -0.75 0.77
C TYR A 186 16.53 -0.67 1.77
N LEU A 187 16.87 0.53 2.23
CA LEU A 187 18.04 0.79 3.06
C LEU A 187 17.69 1.01 4.53
N SER A 188 16.43 1.36 4.83
CA SER A 188 15.99 1.61 6.20
C SER A 188 15.91 0.31 7.01
N GLU A 189 16.89 0.10 7.90
CA GLU A 189 16.83 -0.93 8.95
C GLU A 189 16.17 -0.36 10.21
N THR A 190 14.85 -0.47 10.33
CA THR A 190 14.14 -0.09 11.57
C THR A 190 14.16 -1.23 12.58
N LEU A 191 15.36 -1.56 13.09
CA LEU A 191 15.53 -2.52 14.19
C LEU A 191 15.30 -1.85 15.57
N GLU A 192 15.52 -0.54 15.67
CA GLU A 192 15.45 0.21 16.93
C GLU A 192 14.06 0.74 17.28
N THR A 193 13.26 1.16 16.28
CA THR A 193 11.93 1.80 16.49
C THR A 193 10.74 0.85 16.23
N GLY A 194 10.99 -0.45 16.08
CA GLY A 194 9.97 -1.38 15.59
C GLY A 194 9.52 -1.07 14.15
N CYS A 195 8.44 -1.72 13.70
CA CYS A 195 7.94 -1.52 12.34
C CYS A 195 7.28 -0.14 12.18
N PRO A 196 7.87 0.81 11.43
CA PRO A 196 7.43 2.22 11.40
C PRO A 196 6.06 2.41 10.74
N TYR A 197 5.60 1.40 9.99
CA TYR A 197 4.33 1.44 9.27
C TYR A 197 3.18 0.81 10.06
N ASP A 198 3.44 0.15 11.19
CA ASP A 198 2.38 -0.34 12.09
C ASP A 198 2.05 0.75 13.12
N LEU A 199 1.22 1.70 12.68
CA LEU A 199 0.93 2.92 13.44
C LEU A 199 0.23 2.63 14.77
N ASP A 200 -0.54 1.55 14.87
CA ASP A 200 -1.22 1.19 16.11
C ASP A 200 -0.22 0.76 17.19
N ILE A 201 0.86 0.07 16.79
CA ILE A 201 1.96 -0.32 17.69
C ILE A 201 2.79 0.90 18.08
N ALA A 202 3.14 1.74 17.11
CA ALA A 202 3.93 2.95 17.36
C ALA A 202 3.19 3.95 18.30
N LEU A 203 1.86 4.04 18.20
CA LEU A 203 1.05 4.85 19.09
C LEU A 203 0.95 4.25 20.50
N ALA A 204 0.80 2.92 20.60
CA ALA A 204 0.79 2.23 21.89
C ALA A 204 2.11 2.39 22.66
N GLU A 205 3.26 2.28 21.97
CA GLU A 205 4.58 2.51 22.57
C GLU A 205 4.76 3.94 23.07
N HIS A 206 4.27 4.93 22.30
CA HIS A 206 4.33 6.34 22.71
C HIS A 206 3.47 6.62 23.96
N ASP A 207 2.28 6.03 24.04
CA ASP A 207 1.38 6.18 25.21
C ASP A 207 1.94 5.46 26.45
N GLU A 208 2.57 4.30 26.29
CA GLU A 208 3.28 3.62 27.40
C GLU A 208 4.45 4.46 27.92
N HIS A 209 5.24 5.07 27.04
CA HIS A 209 6.35 5.94 27.42
C HIS A 209 5.90 7.23 28.12
N LEU A 210 4.76 7.81 27.73
CA LEU A 210 4.14 8.95 28.43
C LEU A 210 3.69 8.55 29.83
N ASN A 211 2.99 7.44 29.96
CA ASN A 211 2.51 6.94 31.25
C ASN A 211 3.67 6.63 32.21
N ASP A 212 4.74 6.01 31.72
CA ASP A 212 5.95 5.72 32.49
C ASP A 212 6.70 7.00 32.90
N ALA A 213 6.73 8.02 32.03
CA ALA A 213 7.33 9.31 32.36
C ALA A 213 6.54 10.06 33.44
N GLU A 214 5.21 10.01 33.39
CA GLU A 214 4.32 10.59 34.41
C GLU A 214 4.43 9.84 35.75
N LEU A 215 4.59 8.52 35.73
CA LEU A 215 4.81 7.69 36.92
C LEU A 215 6.16 7.97 37.60
N ARG A 216 7.20 8.34 36.85
CA ARG A 216 8.53 8.69 37.40
C ARG A 216 8.60 10.10 38.00
N GLN A 217 7.59 10.95 37.75
CA GLN A 217 7.49 12.30 38.28
C GLN A 217 6.64 12.40 39.57
N ARG A 218 6.10 11.28 40.06
CA ARG A 218 5.38 11.16 41.34
C ARG A 218 6.23 10.43 42.38
#